data_AF-A0A497P5H3-F1
#
_entry.id   AF-A0A497P5H3-F1
#
_cell.length_a   1.000
_cell.length_b   1.000
_cell.length_c   1.000
_cell.angle_alpha   90.00
_cell.angle_beta   90.00
_cell.angle_gamma   90.00
#
_symmetry.space_group_name_H-M   'P 1'
#
loop_
_entity.id
_entity.type
_entity.pdbx_description
1 polymer ?
#
loop_
_entity_poly.entity_id
_entity_poly.type
_entity_poly.pdbx_seq_one_letter_code
_entity_poly.pdbx_strand_id
1 'polypeptide(L)'
;MASLTFTVSTTRSNRRQQGGNRRPQKTFCKVCFDAGKTEQEYTSHFLKDRPGPNGKVVCPTLLLTECRYCHEHGHFKSHCPVLEERKRDKVRITKERGADRRQKFESGNWMTAAVSKQLDEAVAATKMQSKVSVPVQKFTSQSAFAALDSDDEEEVESYTRGPSTAVARAPQGAWNTKFSIQTATMPTTKPATKPATIPASIPLTTFWNEVKKSANLSRKAEIVAELAELNAELQEETQKSSGAWADAGDIDDLETSIEALEEELAGL
;
A
#
# COMPACT_ATOMS: atom_id res chain seq x y z
N MET A 1 -0.53 24.22 -53.01
CA MET A 1 -0.64 23.35 -51.82
C MET A 1 -0.43 24.23 -50.60
N ALA A 2 -1.52 24.59 -49.90
CA ALA A 2 -1.49 25.51 -48.77
C ALA A 2 -1.44 24.71 -47.46
N SER A 3 -0.34 24.81 -46.74
CA SER A 3 -0.07 24.11 -45.48
C SER A 3 -0.71 24.90 -44.32
N LEU A 4 -1.78 24.38 -43.74
CA LEU A 4 -2.44 24.95 -42.57
C LEU A 4 -1.73 24.49 -41.29
N THR A 5 -0.96 25.38 -40.68
CA THR A 5 -0.35 25.16 -39.36
C THR A 5 -1.30 25.56 -38.25
N PHE A 6 -1.81 24.60 -37.48
CA PHE A 6 -2.60 24.84 -36.28
C PHE A 6 -1.68 25.15 -35.08
N THR A 7 -1.75 26.38 -34.55
CA THR A 7 -1.08 26.77 -33.31
C THR A 7 -2.03 26.62 -32.13
N VAL A 8 -1.80 25.60 -31.29
CA VAL A 8 -2.56 25.38 -30.06
C VAL A 8 -2.13 26.40 -29.01
N SER A 9 -2.99 27.39 -28.74
CA SER A 9 -2.77 28.42 -27.74
C SER A 9 -3.19 27.92 -26.35
N THR A 10 -2.22 27.51 -25.52
CA THR A 10 -2.49 27.13 -24.13
C THR A 10 -2.55 28.37 -23.23
N THR A 11 -3.74 28.93 -23.02
CA THR A 11 -3.94 30.06 -22.11
C THR A 11 -3.91 29.59 -20.65
N ARG A 12 -2.72 29.61 -20.02
CA ARG A 12 -2.59 29.47 -18.56
C ARG A 12 -3.05 30.77 -17.89
N SER A 13 -4.24 30.74 -17.27
CA SER A 13 -4.77 31.87 -16.50
C SER A 13 -3.86 32.15 -15.30
N ASN A 14 -3.07 33.21 -15.39
CA ASN A 14 -2.26 33.72 -14.28
C ASN A 14 -3.16 34.59 -13.40
N ARG A 15 -3.84 33.96 -12.44
CA ARG A 15 -4.66 34.64 -11.43
C ARG A 15 -3.70 35.37 -10.47
N ARG A 16 -3.28 36.58 -10.87
CA ARG A 16 -2.59 37.57 -10.02
C ARG A 16 -3.35 37.70 -8.71
N GLN A 17 -2.74 37.22 -7.63
CA GLN A 17 -3.21 37.46 -6.27
C GLN A 17 -3.06 38.96 -6.00
N GLN A 18 -4.18 39.67 -6.04
CA GLN A 18 -4.25 41.07 -5.64
C GLN A 18 -3.99 41.14 -4.12
N GLY A 19 -2.97 41.91 -3.74
CA GLY A 19 -2.54 42.16 -2.36
C GLY A 19 -3.55 43.00 -1.58
N GLY A 20 -4.69 42.40 -1.25
CA GLY A 20 -5.71 42.99 -0.40
C GLY A 20 -5.26 43.08 1.06
N ASN A 21 -5.49 44.25 1.65
CA ASN A 21 -5.27 44.63 3.04
C ASN A 21 -5.80 43.56 4.02
N ARG A 22 -4.93 42.63 4.46
CA ARG A 22 -5.33 41.54 5.35
C ARG A 22 -5.49 42.10 6.76
N ARG A 23 -6.75 42.34 7.15
CA ARG A 23 -7.12 42.49 8.57
C ARG A 23 -6.45 41.37 9.36
N PRO A 24 -5.90 41.65 10.56
CA PRO A 24 -5.24 40.64 11.38
C PRO A 24 -6.19 39.46 11.54
N GLN A 25 -5.85 38.33 10.92
CA GLN A 25 -6.68 37.15 10.95
C GLN A 25 -6.64 36.60 12.36
N LYS A 26 -7.81 36.42 12.96
CA LYS A 26 -7.92 35.74 14.25
C LYS A 26 -7.38 34.32 14.10
N THR A 27 -6.64 33.87 15.09
CA THR A 27 -6.18 32.48 15.23
C THR A 27 -7.39 31.54 15.20
N PHE A 28 -7.34 30.52 14.34
CA PHE A 28 -8.41 29.54 14.23
C PHE A 28 -7.86 28.19 13.77
N CYS A 29 -8.16 27.15 14.54
CA CYS A 29 -7.79 25.77 14.25
C CYS A 29 -9.02 24.96 13.84
N LYS A 30 -9.15 24.71 12.52
CA LYS A 30 -10.27 23.92 11.97
C LYS A 30 -10.39 22.53 12.59
N VAL A 31 -9.27 21.87 12.91
CA VAL A 31 -9.26 20.52 13.49
C VAL A 31 -9.89 20.49 14.87
N CYS A 32 -9.61 21.48 15.71
CA CYS A 32 -10.22 21.56 17.04
C CYS A 32 -11.72 21.89 16.96
N PHE A 33 -12.11 22.72 15.99
CA PHE A 33 -13.52 23.00 15.71
C PHE A 33 -14.28 21.74 15.25
N ASP A 34 -13.74 20.99 14.28
CA ASP A 34 -14.32 19.74 13.80
C ASP A 34 -14.39 18.67 14.90
N ALA A 35 -13.46 18.71 15.87
CA ALA A 35 -13.46 17.83 17.05
C ALA A 35 -14.48 18.26 18.13
N GLY A 36 -15.21 19.35 17.94
CA GLY A 36 -16.23 19.84 18.87
C GLY A 36 -15.67 20.46 20.15
N LYS A 37 -14.43 20.99 20.11
CA LYS A 37 -13.83 21.68 21.26
C LYS A 37 -14.47 23.05 21.49
N THR A 38 -14.24 23.60 22.68
CA THR A 38 -14.76 24.92 23.05
C THR A 38 -14.17 26.04 22.17
N GLU A 39 -14.90 27.16 22.06
CA GLU A 39 -14.47 28.32 21.27
C GLU A 39 -13.11 28.89 21.66
N GLN A 40 -12.82 28.88 22.95
CA GLN A 40 -11.54 29.36 23.47
C GLN A 40 -10.38 28.47 23.00
N GLU A 41 -10.57 27.15 22.96
CA GLU A 41 -9.54 26.22 22.51
C GLU A 41 -9.27 26.34 21.02
N TYR A 42 -10.29 26.30 20.16
CA TYR A 42 -10.06 26.31 18.73
C TYR A 42 -9.65 27.70 18.19
N THR A 43 -9.95 28.79 18.91
CA THR A 43 -9.48 30.14 18.54
C THR A 43 -8.12 30.51 19.15
N SER A 44 -7.57 29.72 20.08
CA SER A 44 -6.29 30.03 20.73
C SER A 44 -5.06 29.77 19.86
N HIS A 45 -5.14 28.90 18.86
CA HIS A 45 -3.98 28.45 18.09
C HIS A 45 -4.29 28.22 16.61
N PHE A 46 -3.23 28.17 15.81
CA PHE A 46 -3.29 27.74 14.41
C PHE A 46 -2.99 26.24 14.29
N LEU A 47 -3.40 25.65 13.17
CA LEU A 47 -3.06 24.26 12.85
C LEU A 47 -1.54 24.09 12.64
N LYS A 48 -0.90 25.07 11.98
CA LYS A 48 0.56 25.15 11.76
C LYS A 48 1.10 26.51 12.18
N ASP A 49 2.35 26.57 12.62
CA ASP A 49 3.04 27.81 13.00
C ASP A 49 3.16 28.79 11.83
N ARG A 50 3.54 28.27 10.66
CA ARG A 50 3.71 29.05 9.43
C ARG A 50 2.90 28.46 8.28
N PRO A 51 2.27 29.30 7.44
CA PRO A 51 1.66 28.82 6.20
C PRO A 51 2.78 28.37 5.24
N GLY A 52 2.73 27.12 4.80
CA GLY A 52 3.69 26.56 3.85
C GLY A 52 4.05 25.10 4.13
N PRO A 53 4.91 24.51 3.29
CA PRO A 53 5.38 23.13 3.46
C PRO A 53 6.24 22.96 4.72
N ASN A 54 6.98 24.01 5.10
CA ASN A 54 7.91 23.99 6.25
C ASN A 54 7.24 24.31 7.59
N GLY A 55 5.90 24.48 7.59
CA GLY A 55 5.16 24.79 8.81
C GLY A 55 5.05 23.58 9.73
N LYS A 56 5.58 23.68 10.95
CA LYS A 56 5.40 22.67 12.01
C LYS A 56 3.94 22.70 12.51
N VAL A 57 3.38 21.51 12.78
CA VAL A 57 2.05 21.37 13.36
C VAL A 57 2.10 21.75 14.83
N VAL A 58 1.25 22.69 15.25
CA VAL A 58 1.21 23.20 16.64
C VAL A 58 -0.06 22.74 17.36
N CYS A 59 -1.08 22.30 16.61
CA CYS A 59 -2.35 21.86 17.18
C CYS A 59 -2.16 20.64 18.10
N PRO A 60 -2.46 20.75 19.42
CA PRO A 60 -2.26 19.65 20.37
C PRO A 60 -3.15 18.45 20.05
N THR A 61 -4.38 18.68 19.59
CA THR A 61 -5.31 17.62 19.19
C THR A 61 -4.75 16.77 18.05
N LEU A 62 -4.13 17.42 17.06
CA LEU A 62 -3.54 16.72 15.92
C LEU A 62 -2.27 15.97 16.33
N LEU A 63 -1.46 16.54 17.22
CA LEU A 63 -0.26 15.89 17.78
C LEU A 63 -0.57 14.66 18.63
N LEU A 64 -1.77 14.56 19.22
CA LEU A 64 -2.23 13.36 19.93
C LEU A 64 -2.89 12.33 19.01
N THR A 65 -3.28 12.73 17.80
CA THR A 65 -3.96 11.83 16.87
C THR A 65 -2.93 10.92 16.20
N GLU A 66 -3.07 9.61 16.38
CA GLU A 66 -2.29 8.61 15.66
C GLU A 66 -2.81 8.41 14.22
N CYS A 67 -1.89 8.22 13.28
CA CYS A 67 -2.23 7.88 11.91
C CYS A 67 -2.49 6.38 11.78
N ARG A 68 -3.69 5.98 11.33
CA ARG A 68 -4.06 4.56 11.11
C ARG A 68 -3.23 3.80 10.05
N TYR A 69 -2.29 4.46 9.37
CA TYR A 69 -1.53 3.86 8.29
C TYR A 69 -0.06 3.65 8.65
N CYS A 70 0.60 4.67 9.20
CA CYS A 70 2.01 4.57 9.62
C CYS A 70 2.19 4.57 11.14
N HIS A 71 1.10 4.71 11.92
CA HIS A 71 1.09 4.73 13.38
C HIS A 71 1.90 5.86 14.05
N GLU A 72 2.39 6.81 13.26
CA GLU A 72 2.99 8.04 13.78
C GLU A 72 1.91 9.08 14.12
N HIS A 73 2.27 10.02 14.99
CA HIS A 73 1.37 11.06 15.47
C HIS A 73 1.52 12.37 14.67
N GLY A 74 0.53 13.26 14.72
CA GLY A 74 0.67 14.63 14.18
C GLY A 74 0.23 14.83 12.73
N HIS A 75 -0.37 13.83 12.09
CA HIS A 75 -0.91 13.96 10.74
C HIS A 75 -2.16 13.09 10.50
N PHE A 76 -2.91 13.42 9.45
CA PHE A 76 -4.06 12.63 9.02
C PHE A 76 -3.66 11.63 7.94
N LYS A 77 -4.44 10.54 7.77
CA LYS A 77 -4.24 9.53 6.70
C LYS A 77 -4.09 10.16 5.31
N SER A 78 -4.82 11.25 5.04
CA SER A 78 -4.74 11.97 3.76
C SER A 78 -3.39 12.65 3.51
N HIS A 79 -2.63 12.96 4.56
CA HIS A 79 -1.34 13.67 4.53
C HIS A 79 -0.23 12.83 5.19
N CYS A 80 -0.35 11.49 5.11
CA CYS A 80 0.65 10.59 5.64
C CYS A 80 1.88 10.56 4.73
N PRO A 81 3.10 10.71 5.27
CA PRO A 81 4.33 10.76 4.47
C PRO A 81 4.55 9.45 3.69
N VAL A 82 4.32 8.30 4.33
CA VAL A 82 4.47 6.98 3.70
C VAL A 82 3.45 6.77 2.56
N LEU A 83 2.20 7.22 2.74
CA LEU A 83 1.21 7.15 1.66
C LEU A 83 1.54 8.08 0.50
N GLU A 84 2.08 9.26 0.81
CA GLU A 84 2.46 10.24 -0.21
C GLU A 84 3.65 9.74 -1.04
N GLU A 85 4.65 9.13 -0.40
CA GLU A 85 5.78 8.47 -1.05
C GLU A 85 5.30 7.32 -1.96
N ARG A 86 4.48 6.41 -1.44
CA ARG A 86 3.90 5.32 -2.23
C ARG A 86 3.11 5.82 -3.45
N LYS A 87 2.40 6.95 -3.34
CA LYS A 87 1.71 7.56 -4.48
C LYS A 87 2.70 8.10 -5.51
N ARG A 88 3.77 8.75 -5.07
CA ARG A 88 4.84 9.26 -5.95
C ARG A 88 5.52 8.12 -6.70
N ASP A 89 5.81 7.01 -6.02
CA ASP A 89 6.42 5.84 -6.65
C ASP A 89 5.49 5.20 -7.68
N LYS A 90 4.19 5.08 -7.39
CA LYS A 90 3.21 4.61 -8.37
C LYS A 90 3.16 5.50 -9.61
N VAL A 91 3.19 6.83 -9.43
CA VAL A 91 3.24 7.78 -10.55
C VAL A 91 4.54 7.63 -11.34
N ARG A 92 5.67 7.42 -10.66
CA ARG A 92 6.97 7.18 -11.30
C ARG A 92 6.97 5.89 -12.12
N ILE A 93 6.55 4.77 -11.54
CA ILE A 93 6.48 3.46 -12.20
C ILE A 93 5.54 3.51 -13.41
N THR A 94 4.36 4.12 -13.26
CA THR A 94 3.40 4.25 -14.38
C THR A 94 3.94 5.12 -15.51
N LYS A 95 4.67 6.20 -15.18
CA LYS A 95 5.33 7.05 -16.17
C LYS A 95 6.48 6.32 -16.86
N GLU A 96 7.31 5.58 -16.12
CA GLU A 96 8.41 4.77 -16.66
C GLU A 96 7.88 3.68 -17.59
N ARG A 97 6.84 2.94 -17.19
CA ARG A 97 6.14 1.97 -18.06
C ARG A 97 5.55 2.62 -19.31
N GLY A 98 5.01 3.82 -19.19
CA GLY A 98 4.52 4.59 -20.34
C GLY A 98 5.63 5.00 -21.30
N ALA A 99 6.79 5.42 -20.77
CA ALA A 99 7.96 5.78 -21.56
C ALA A 99 8.58 4.57 -22.27
N ASP A 100 8.75 3.44 -21.56
CA ASP A 100 9.22 2.18 -22.15
C ASP A 100 8.27 1.70 -23.26
N ARG A 101 6.96 1.75 -23.02
CA ARG A 101 5.96 1.39 -24.05
C ARG A 101 6.07 2.28 -25.28
N ARG A 102 6.31 3.58 -25.09
CA ARG A 102 6.52 4.53 -26.19
C ARG A 102 7.82 4.23 -26.95
N GLN A 103 8.92 3.96 -26.23
CA GLN A 103 10.20 3.60 -26.84
C GLN A 103 10.12 2.28 -27.63
N LYS A 104 9.42 1.28 -27.11
CA LYS A 104 9.13 0.01 -27.82
C LYS A 104 8.29 0.23 -29.07
N PHE A 105 7.33 1.16 -29.02
CA PHE A 105 6.55 1.54 -30.19
C PHE A 105 7.41 2.26 -31.25
N GLU A 106 8.20 3.26 -30.84
CA GLU A 106 9.07 4.05 -31.73
C GLU A 106 10.19 3.21 -32.36
N SER A 107 10.73 2.21 -31.64
CA SER A 107 11.76 1.30 -32.15
C SER A 107 11.26 0.23 -33.14
N GLY A 108 9.96 0.19 -33.46
CA GLY A 108 9.38 -0.83 -34.34
C GLY A 108 9.30 -2.22 -33.69
N ASN A 109 9.75 -2.36 -32.44
CA ASN A 109 9.75 -3.62 -31.68
C ASN A 109 8.36 -3.96 -31.11
N TRP A 110 7.31 -3.31 -31.59
CA TRP A 110 5.92 -3.64 -31.27
C TRP A 110 5.40 -4.81 -32.12
N MET A 111 5.97 -5.06 -33.30
CA MET A 111 5.61 -6.22 -34.15
C MET A 111 6.15 -7.55 -33.61
N THR A 112 7.30 -7.54 -32.94
CA THR A 112 7.94 -8.75 -32.40
C THR A 112 7.21 -9.30 -31.16
N ALA A 113 6.48 -8.46 -30.42
CA ALA A 113 5.66 -8.89 -29.29
C ALA A 113 4.47 -9.81 -29.70
N ALA A 114 4.01 -9.74 -30.96
CA ALA A 114 3.01 -10.67 -31.49
C ALA A 114 3.61 -12.05 -31.82
N VAL A 115 4.89 -12.10 -32.22
CA VAL A 115 5.60 -13.34 -32.55
C VAL A 115 5.98 -14.13 -31.30
N SER A 116 6.37 -13.45 -30.22
CA SER A 116 6.66 -14.13 -28.94
C SER A 116 5.44 -14.85 -28.36
N LYS A 117 4.22 -14.29 -28.52
CA LYS A 117 2.99 -14.98 -28.12
C LYS A 117 2.74 -16.27 -28.89
N GLN A 118 3.08 -16.35 -30.18
CA GLN A 118 2.96 -17.59 -30.94
C GLN A 118 3.91 -18.69 -30.45
N LEU A 119 5.08 -18.30 -29.94
CA LEU A 119 6.07 -19.24 -29.42
C LEU A 119 5.66 -19.75 -28.03
N ASP A 120 5.15 -18.88 -27.17
CA ASP A 120 4.58 -19.28 -25.88
C ASP A 120 3.32 -20.15 -26.04
N GLU A 121 2.51 -19.88 -27.07
CA GLU A 121 1.33 -20.70 -27.39
C GLU A 121 1.72 -22.08 -27.96
N ALA A 122 2.79 -22.17 -28.76
CA ALA A 122 3.33 -23.45 -29.23
C ALA A 122 3.98 -24.28 -28.09
N VAL A 123 4.66 -23.62 -27.15
CA VAL A 123 5.22 -24.26 -25.95
C VAL A 123 4.09 -24.69 -24.99
N ALA A 124 3.03 -23.90 -24.85
CA ALA A 124 1.83 -24.30 -24.10
C ALA A 124 1.11 -25.49 -24.76
N ALA A 125 0.99 -25.50 -26.10
CA ALA A 125 0.34 -26.58 -26.84
C ALA A 125 1.12 -27.91 -26.75
N THR A 126 2.45 -27.88 -26.79
CA THR A 126 3.28 -29.09 -26.63
C THR A 126 3.23 -29.65 -25.21
N LYS A 127 3.11 -28.80 -24.19
CA LYS A 127 2.94 -29.24 -22.80
C LYS A 127 1.57 -29.87 -22.51
N MET A 128 0.54 -29.57 -23.31
CA MET A 128 -0.78 -30.19 -23.20
C MET A 128 -0.86 -31.61 -23.79
N GLN A 129 0.10 -32.02 -24.63
CA GLN A 129 0.09 -33.35 -25.26
C GLN A 129 0.75 -34.45 -24.41
N SER A 130 1.47 -34.12 -23.33
CA SER A 130 2.17 -35.11 -22.50
C SER A 130 1.39 -35.56 -21.24
N LYS A 131 0.19 -35.04 -20.98
CA LYS A 131 -0.67 -35.55 -19.90
C LYS A 131 -1.51 -36.72 -20.40
N VAL A 132 -1.01 -37.91 -20.10
CA VAL A 132 -1.70 -39.20 -20.19
C VAL A 132 -3.13 -39.08 -19.67
N SER A 133 -4.06 -39.52 -20.52
CA SER A 133 -5.50 -39.49 -20.35
C SER A 133 -5.96 -40.30 -19.14
N VAL A 134 -6.42 -39.62 -18.08
CA VAL A 134 -7.42 -40.18 -17.17
C VAL A 134 -8.79 -39.65 -17.65
N PRO A 135 -9.81 -40.50 -17.86
CA PRO A 135 -11.11 -40.09 -18.39
C PRO A 135 -11.87 -39.25 -17.35
N VAL A 136 -11.69 -37.93 -17.40
CA VAL A 136 -12.47 -36.98 -16.61
C VAL A 136 -13.80 -36.72 -17.33
N GLN A 137 -14.89 -36.96 -16.61
CA GLN A 137 -16.25 -36.72 -17.06
C GLN A 137 -16.45 -35.25 -17.46
N LYS A 138 -16.95 -35.04 -18.67
CA LYS A 138 -17.27 -33.72 -19.24
C LYS A 138 -18.42 -33.10 -18.45
N PHE A 139 -18.13 -32.25 -17.48
CA PHE A 139 -19.10 -31.26 -17.02
C PHE A 139 -19.07 -30.10 -18.00
N THR A 140 -20.13 -29.99 -18.80
CA THR A 140 -20.41 -28.84 -19.65
C THR A 140 -20.81 -27.67 -18.77
N SER A 141 -19.86 -27.02 -18.11
CA SER A 141 -20.12 -25.72 -17.50
C SER A 141 -20.27 -24.71 -18.64
N GLN A 142 -21.52 -24.41 -18.98
CA GLN A 142 -21.85 -23.27 -19.81
C GLN A 142 -21.22 -22.02 -19.17
N SER A 143 -20.13 -21.55 -19.76
CA SER A 143 -19.49 -20.30 -19.37
C SER A 143 -20.47 -19.16 -19.62
N ALA A 144 -20.82 -18.42 -18.57
CA ALA A 144 -21.81 -17.34 -18.54
C ALA A 144 -21.51 -16.14 -19.48
N PHE A 145 -20.48 -16.23 -20.30
CA PHE A 145 -20.05 -15.20 -21.25
C PHE A 145 -20.21 -15.63 -22.72
N ALA A 146 -20.64 -16.87 -23.00
CA ALA A 146 -20.87 -17.35 -24.36
C ALA A 146 -22.13 -16.75 -25.04
N ALA A 147 -22.88 -15.90 -24.34
CA ALA A 147 -24.12 -15.28 -24.84
C ALA A 147 -23.91 -13.88 -25.47
N LEU A 148 -22.66 -13.43 -25.67
CA LEU A 148 -22.38 -12.08 -26.20
C LEU A 148 -21.85 -12.06 -27.64
N ASP A 149 -21.79 -13.20 -28.33
CA ASP A 149 -21.18 -13.31 -29.68
C ASP A 149 -22.19 -13.68 -30.78
N SER A 150 -23.49 -13.45 -30.58
CA SER A 150 -24.45 -13.48 -31.69
C SER A 150 -24.58 -12.08 -32.28
N ASP A 151 -23.78 -11.87 -33.31
CA ASP A 151 -23.89 -10.79 -34.29
C ASP A 151 -25.21 -10.95 -35.07
N ASP A 152 -26.27 -10.28 -34.60
CA ASP A 152 -27.57 -10.21 -35.26
C ASP A 152 -27.89 -8.73 -35.47
N GLU A 153 -27.72 -8.28 -36.72
CA GLU A 153 -28.06 -6.93 -37.16
C GLU A 153 -29.58 -6.81 -37.32
N GLU A 154 -30.28 -6.51 -36.23
CA GLU A 154 -31.62 -5.92 -36.32
C GLU A 154 -31.67 -4.54 -35.64
N GLU A 155 -32.26 -3.61 -36.38
CA GLU A 155 -32.45 -2.20 -36.07
C GLU A 155 -33.41 -2.03 -34.87
N VAL A 156 -32.88 -1.95 -33.65
CA VAL A 156 -33.70 -1.77 -32.44
C VAL A 156 -33.75 -0.30 -31.99
N GLU A 157 -34.93 0.27 -32.13
CA GLU A 157 -35.39 1.53 -31.53
C GLU A 157 -34.88 1.70 -30.09
N SER A 158 -34.08 2.75 -29.87
CA SER A 158 -33.42 3.04 -28.60
C SER A 158 -34.43 3.52 -27.55
N TYR A 159 -35.02 2.59 -26.78
CA TYR A 159 -35.68 2.93 -25.53
C TYR A 159 -34.62 3.17 -24.45
N THR A 160 -34.43 4.44 -24.09
CA THR A 160 -33.64 4.88 -22.93
C THR A 160 -34.31 4.40 -21.64
N ARG A 161 -34.09 3.13 -21.24
CA ARG A 161 -34.30 2.71 -19.86
C ARG A 161 -33.10 3.15 -19.04
N GLY A 162 -33.23 4.33 -18.43
CA GLY A 162 -32.32 4.78 -17.40
C GLY A 162 -32.25 3.76 -16.25
N PRO A 163 -31.16 3.74 -15.47
CA PRO A 163 -30.98 2.80 -14.37
C PRO A 163 -32.17 2.89 -13.42
N SER A 164 -32.78 1.73 -13.14
CA SER A 164 -33.87 1.60 -12.19
C SER A 164 -33.42 2.17 -10.85
N THR A 165 -34.07 3.24 -10.40
CA THR A 165 -33.82 3.82 -9.08
C THR A 165 -34.25 2.80 -8.03
N ALA A 166 -33.28 2.13 -7.41
CA ALA A 166 -33.53 1.20 -6.33
C ALA A 166 -34.28 1.94 -5.21
N VAL A 167 -35.50 1.50 -4.93
CA VAL A 167 -36.31 2.00 -3.81
C VAL A 167 -35.56 1.68 -2.52
N ALA A 168 -35.21 2.72 -1.76
CA ALA A 168 -34.52 2.56 -0.48
C ALA A 168 -35.37 1.70 0.47
N ARG A 169 -34.91 0.48 0.76
CA ARG A 169 -35.48 -0.34 1.85
C ARG A 169 -34.95 0.20 3.17
N ALA A 170 -35.86 0.41 4.12
CA ALA A 170 -35.48 0.73 5.50
C ALA A 170 -34.58 -0.40 6.05
N PRO A 171 -33.46 -0.07 6.73
CA PRO A 171 -32.58 -1.08 7.30
C PRO A 171 -33.34 -1.89 8.35
N GLN A 172 -33.66 -3.14 8.03
CA GLN A 172 -34.20 -4.09 9.00
C GLN A 172 -33.02 -4.80 9.66
N GLY A 173 -32.60 -4.31 10.82
CA GLY A 173 -31.53 -4.89 11.60
C GLY A 173 -31.47 -4.29 13.01
N ALA A 174 -31.17 -5.13 13.99
CA ALA A 174 -31.16 -4.83 15.43
C ALA A 174 -29.99 -3.91 15.89
N TRP A 175 -29.62 -2.91 15.09
CA TRP A 175 -28.56 -1.94 15.39
C TRP A 175 -29.01 -0.83 16.35
N ASN A 176 -30.23 -0.93 16.88
CA ASN A 176 -30.80 0.06 17.81
C ASN A 176 -30.77 -0.37 19.29
N THR A 177 -30.00 -1.42 19.63
CA THR A 177 -29.77 -1.74 21.04
C THR A 177 -28.74 -0.78 21.61
N LYS A 178 -29.23 0.15 22.45
CA LYS A 178 -28.43 1.07 23.25
C LYS A 178 -27.35 0.29 23.99
N PHE A 179 -26.09 0.44 23.57
CA PHE A 179 -24.94 -0.07 24.30
C PHE A 179 -24.88 0.66 25.65
N SER A 180 -25.28 -0.03 26.71
CA SER A 180 -25.10 0.42 28.08
C SER A 180 -23.63 0.23 28.45
N ILE A 181 -22.86 1.32 28.37
CA ILE A 181 -21.44 1.33 28.76
C ILE A 181 -21.39 1.29 30.29
N GLN A 182 -21.13 0.10 30.85
CA GLN A 182 -20.76 -0.02 32.25
C GLN A 182 -19.30 0.41 32.40
N THR A 183 -19.09 1.48 33.14
CA THR A 183 -17.78 1.99 33.54
C THR A 183 -17.14 1.04 34.54
N ALA A 184 -16.21 0.21 34.07
CA ALA A 184 -15.34 -0.58 34.92
C ALA A 184 -14.17 0.27 35.42
N THR A 185 -14.10 0.47 36.73
CA THR A 185 -12.97 1.05 37.46
C THR A 185 -11.82 0.03 37.54
N MET A 186 -10.68 0.35 36.92
CA MET A 186 -9.45 -0.45 37.05
C MET A 186 -8.57 0.08 38.19
N PRO A 187 -8.05 -0.78 39.09
CA PRO A 187 -7.08 -0.40 40.10
C PRO A 187 -5.65 -0.31 39.53
N THR A 188 -5.03 0.85 39.70
CA THR A 188 -3.62 1.11 39.36
C THR A 188 -2.71 0.53 40.45
N THR A 189 -1.83 -0.41 40.11
CA THR A 189 -0.67 -0.77 40.95
C THR A 189 0.61 -0.56 40.15
N LYS A 190 1.54 0.22 40.72
CA LYS A 190 2.87 0.51 40.19
C LYS A 190 3.89 -0.39 40.90
N PRO A 191 4.78 -1.11 40.20
CA PRO A 191 5.97 -1.69 40.82
C PRO A 191 7.12 -0.67 40.84
N ALA A 192 7.73 -0.49 42.01
CA ALA A 192 8.90 0.35 42.23
C ALA A 192 10.19 -0.41 41.90
N THR A 193 10.88 -0.02 40.84
CA THR A 193 12.22 -0.51 40.48
C THR A 193 13.29 0.44 41.00
N LYS A 194 14.28 -0.11 41.72
CA LYS A 194 15.41 0.60 42.33
C LYS A 194 16.41 1.08 41.26
N PRO A 195 17.02 2.26 41.40
CA PRO A 195 18.04 2.75 40.46
C PRO A 195 19.37 2.03 40.68
N ALA A 196 19.89 1.41 39.61
CA ALA A 196 21.22 0.80 39.59
C ALA A 196 22.31 1.87 39.54
N THR A 197 23.29 1.73 40.42
CA THR A 197 24.49 2.57 40.53
C THR A 197 25.38 2.42 39.30
N ILE A 198 25.61 3.51 38.57
CA ILE A 198 26.48 3.57 37.40
C ILE A 198 27.93 3.82 37.88
N PRO A 199 28.90 2.93 37.60
CA PRO A 199 30.30 3.18 37.89
C PRO A 199 30.85 4.25 36.94
N ALA A 200 31.48 5.28 37.53
CA ALA A 200 32.12 6.36 36.80
C ALA A 200 33.45 5.90 36.18
N SER A 201 33.74 6.44 34.99
CA SER A 201 35.00 6.37 34.22
C SER A 201 35.18 5.21 33.23
N ILE A 202 34.36 5.21 32.17
CA ILE A 202 34.73 4.61 30.87
C ILE A 202 34.62 5.70 29.81
N PRO A 203 35.62 5.91 28.94
CA PRO A 203 35.54 6.91 27.87
C PRO A 203 34.34 6.63 26.94
N LEU A 204 33.59 7.68 26.61
CA LEU A 204 32.29 7.62 25.93
C LEU A 204 32.37 6.94 24.53
N THR A 205 33.55 6.85 23.94
CA THR A 205 33.77 6.27 22.61
C THR A 205 33.84 4.74 22.61
N THR A 206 34.27 4.11 23.70
CA THR A 206 34.32 2.63 23.84
C THR A 206 32.94 2.03 24.13
N PHE A 207 32.06 2.75 24.83
CA PHE A 207 30.74 2.27 25.22
C PHE A 207 29.82 1.97 24.01
N TRP A 208 29.78 2.87 23.01
CA TRP A 208 28.94 2.68 21.83
C TRP A 208 29.39 1.52 20.93
N ASN A 209 30.69 1.22 20.91
CA ASN A 209 31.22 0.10 20.13
C ASN A 209 30.88 -1.25 20.78
N GLU A 210 30.80 -1.30 22.11
CA GLU A 210 30.46 -2.51 22.86
C GLU A 210 28.96 -2.80 22.81
N VAL A 211 28.12 -1.77 22.91
CA VAL A 211 26.66 -1.89 22.73
C VAL A 211 26.29 -2.36 21.32
N LYS A 212 26.98 -1.87 20.27
CA LYS A 212 26.77 -2.33 18.90
C LYS A 212 27.23 -3.78 18.69
N LYS A 213 28.36 -4.18 19.29
CA LYS A 213 28.83 -5.57 19.24
C LYS A 213 27.84 -6.52 19.91
N SER A 214 27.32 -6.18 21.08
CA SER A 214 26.32 -7.03 21.78
C SER A 214 25.00 -7.13 21.01
N ALA A 215 24.56 -6.04 20.37
CA ALA A 215 23.34 -6.05 19.55
C ALA A 215 23.52 -6.92 18.29
N ASN A 216 24.66 -6.80 17.61
CA ASN A 216 24.97 -7.62 16.42
C ASN A 216 25.10 -9.11 16.76
N LEU A 217 25.72 -9.45 17.89
CA LEU A 217 25.78 -10.83 18.38
C LEU A 217 24.39 -11.42 18.64
N SER A 218 23.48 -10.64 19.22
CA SER A 218 22.10 -11.07 19.45
C SER A 218 21.33 -11.29 18.14
N ARG A 219 21.47 -10.37 17.17
CA ARG A 219 20.83 -10.49 15.86
C ARG A 219 21.38 -11.66 15.04
N LYS A 220 22.70 -11.89 15.10
CA LYS A 220 23.35 -13.02 14.44
C LYS A 220 22.82 -14.36 14.96
N ALA A 221 22.60 -14.49 16.27
CA ALA A 221 22.03 -15.69 16.86
C ALA A 221 20.55 -15.90 16.46
N GLU A 222 19.78 -14.83 16.33
CA GLU A 222 18.39 -14.86 15.87
C GLU A 222 18.28 -15.35 14.42
N ILE A 223 19.10 -14.79 13.51
CA ILE A 223 19.12 -15.19 12.09
C ILE A 223 19.52 -16.66 11.92
N VAL A 224 20.49 -17.16 12.70
CA VAL A 224 20.89 -18.57 12.66
C VAL A 224 19.76 -19.50 13.12
N ALA A 225 18.94 -19.07 14.09
CA ALA A 225 17.79 -19.85 14.52
C ALA A 225 16.68 -19.88 13.44
N GLU A 226 16.42 -18.73 12.80
CA GLU A 226 15.43 -18.61 11.71
C GLU A 226 15.83 -19.43 10.48
N LEU A 227 17.11 -19.40 10.09
CA LEU A 227 17.66 -20.26 9.03
C LEU A 227 17.50 -21.75 9.35
N ALA A 228 17.65 -22.15 10.61
CA ALA A 228 17.49 -23.55 11.00
C ALA A 228 16.03 -24.02 10.92
N GLU A 229 15.08 -23.14 11.21
CA GLU A 229 13.64 -23.41 11.10
C GLU A 229 13.21 -23.54 9.63
N LEU A 230 13.58 -22.57 8.78
CA LEU A 230 13.25 -22.61 7.34
C LEU A 230 13.88 -23.81 6.61
N ASN A 231 15.12 -24.18 6.95
CA ASN A 231 15.73 -25.38 6.39
C ASN A 231 15.00 -26.67 6.83
N ALA A 232 14.42 -26.70 8.03
CA ALA A 232 13.62 -27.82 8.49
C ALA A 232 12.27 -27.89 7.74
N GLU A 233 11.61 -26.75 7.52
CA GLU A 233 10.38 -26.65 6.72
C GLU A 233 10.62 -27.10 5.26
N LEU A 234 11.70 -26.62 4.63
CA LEU A 234 12.09 -27.04 3.29
C LEU A 234 12.32 -28.55 3.19
N GLN A 235 12.92 -29.17 4.21
CA GLN A 235 13.10 -30.63 4.26
C GLN A 235 11.77 -31.38 4.43
N GLU A 236 10.81 -30.85 5.19
CA GLU A 236 9.48 -31.45 5.29
C GLU A 236 8.72 -31.35 3.95
N GLU A 237 8.73 -30.18 3.32
CA GLU A 237 8.04 -29.95 2.04
C GLU A 237 8.63 -30.76 0.91
N THR A 238 9.96 -30.88 0.83
CA THR A 238 10.62 -31.73 -0.19
C THR A 238 10.31 -33.21 -0.01
N GLN A 239 10.08 -33.69 1.22
CA GLN A 239 9.62 -35.06 1.47
C GLN A 239 8.14 -35.25 1.14
N LYS A 240 7.31 -34.22 1.34
CA LYS A 240 5.86 -34.24 1.15
C LYS A 240 5.44 -34.02 -0.30
N SER A 241 6.25 -33.30 -1.09
CA SER A 241 5.95 -32.88 -2.46
C SER A 241 6.23 -33.92 -3.54
N SER A 242 6.43 -35.20 -3.20
CA SER A 242 6.84 -36.27 -4.12
C SER A 242 5.81 -36.69 -5.19
N GLY A 243 4.94 -35.79 -5.65
CA GLY A 243 4.00 -36.07 -6.74
C GLY A 243 3.01 -34.96 -7.11
N ALA A 244 3.00 -33.81 -6.42
CA ALA A 244 2.04 -32.73 -6.66
C ALA A 244 2.74 -31.51 -7.27
N TRP A 245 2.48 -31.23 -8.55
CA TRP A 245 3.00 -30.03 -9.24
C TRP A 245 2.47 -28.71 -8.64
N ALA A 246 1.43 -28.75 -7.80
CA ALA A 246 0.88 -27.57 -7.15
C ALA A 246 1.76 -27.02 -6.03
N ASP A 247 2.60 -27.86 -5.42
CA ASP A 247 3.37 -27.52 -4.22
C ASP A 247 4.81 -27.07 -4.54
N ALA A 248 5.15 -26.96 -5.83
CA ALA A 248 6.50 -26.53 -6.26
C ALA A 248 6.74 -25.02 -6.07
N GLY A 249 5.68 -24.21 -5.96
CA GLY A 249 5.82 -22.76 -5.76
C GLY A 249 6.23 -22.39 -4.33
N ASP A 250 5.78 -23.16 -3.34
CA ASP A 250 6.07 -22.88 -1.93
C ASP A 250 7.55 -23.17 -1.59
N ILE A 251 8.15 -24.15 -2.27
CA ILE A 251 9.58 -24.50 -2.17
C ILE A 251 10.47 -23.34 -2.67
N ASP A 252 10.15 -22.75 -3.83
CA ASP A 252 10.93 -21.64 -4.41
C ASP A 252 10.93 -20.39 -3.48
N ASP A 253 9.80 -20.13 -2.81
CA ASP A 253 9.66 -19.01 -1.86
C ASP A 253 10.48 -19.25 -0.57
N LEU A 254 10.55 -20.50 -0.08
CA LEU A 254 11.40 -20.88 1.06
C LEU A 254 12.89 -20.79 0.72
N GLU A 255 13.32 -21.26 -0.45
CA GLU A 255 14.71 -21.15 -0.91
C GLU A 255 15.16 -19.68 -1.00
N THR A 256 14.30 -18.82 -1.55
CA THR A 256 14.57 -17.38 -1.65
C THR A 256 14.69 -16.72 -0.26
N SER A 257 13.87 -17.16 0.69
CA SER A 257 13.90 -16.63 2.07
C SER A 257 15.17 -17.07 2.82
N ILE A 258 15.63 -18.30 2.59
CA ILE A 258 16.91 -18.81 3.12
C ILE A 258 18.09 -18.00 2.56
N GLU A 259 18.15 -17.80 1.23
CA GLU A 259 19.23 -17.05 0.59
C GLU A 259 19.32 -15.60 1.12
N ALA A 260 18.17 -14.94 1.34
CA ALA A 260 18.13 -13.59 1.90
C ALA A 260 18.69 -13.51 3.33
N LEU A 261 18.38 -14.49 4.18
CA LEU A 261 18.88 -14.55 5.56
C LEU A 261 20.37 -14.90 5.61
N GLU A 262 20.87 -15.74 4.69
CA GLU A 262 22.30 -16.01 4.55
C GLU A 262 23.08 -14.74 4.13
N GLU A 263 22.52 -13.92 3.23
CA GLU A 263 23.10 -12.62 2.86
C GLU A 263 23.10 -11.63 4.04
N GLU A 264 22.00 -11.56 4.82
CA GLU A 264 21.94 -10.73 6.04
C GLU A 264 23.01 -11.18 7.07
N LEU A 265 23.19 -12.50 7.25
CA LEU A 265 24.20 -13.06 8.14
C LEU A 265 25.63 -12.74 7.70
N ALA A 266 25.89 -12.72 6.39
CA ALA A 266 27.18 -12.36 5.81
C ALA A 266 27.51 -10.87 5.98
N GLY A 267 26.48 -10.01 6.07
CA GLY A 267 26.63 -8.57 6.28
C GLY A 267 26.89 -8.13 7.74
N LEU A 268 26.67 -9.02 8.72
CA LEU A 268 26.79 -8.76 10.18
C LEU A 268 28.09 -9.26 10.80
#